data_AF-A0A5E4MGJ3-F1
#
_entry.id   AF-A0A5E4MGJ3-F1
#
_cell.length_a   1.000
_cell.length_b   1.000
_cell.length_c   1.000
_cell.angle_alpha   90.00
_cell.angle_beta   90.00
_cell.angle_gamma   90.00
#
_symmetry.space_group_name_H-M   'P 1'
#
loop_
_entity.id
_entity.type
_entity.pdbx_description
1 polymer ?
#
loop_
_entity_poly.entity_id
_entity_poly.type
_entity_poly.pdbx_seq_one_letter_code
_entity_poly.pdbx_strand_id
1 'polypeptide(L)'
;MDFEKDMALALRLHKGDFDKNSNYNKSSQKNKKTKIEKLCETRKVDRHDLLIIFKELYFYIIATIEHLEKYDTNPETSTKASLYVSAINKSDFLVSLEVAVTWFSYTK
;
A
#
# COMPACT_ATOMS: atom_id res chain seq x y z
N MET A 1 -23.14 -5.17 11.22
CA MET A 1 -21.76 -5.58 11.54
C MET A 1 -20.91 -4.65 10.70
N ASP A 2 -20.51 -3.54 11.29
CA ASP A 2 -20.07 -2.34 10.58
C ASP A 2 -18.56 -2.42 10.35
N PHE A 3 -18.16 -3.13 9.30
CA PHE A 3 -16.75 -3.39 8.95
C PHE A 3 -15.89 -2.11 8.90
N GLU A 4 -16.49 -0.95 8.57
CA GLU A 4 -15.84 0.35 8.62
C GLU A 4 -15.44 0.79 10.02
N LYS A 5 -16.25 0.49 11.04
CA LYS A 5 -15.95 0.81 12.44
C LYS A 5 -14.86 -0.11 12.97
N ASP A 6 -14.88 -1.37 12.57
CA ASP A 6 -13.91 -2.37 13.02
C ASP A 6 -12.53 -2.14 12.39
N MET A 7 -12.47 -1.75 11.11
CA MET A 7 -11.21 -1.36 10.45
C MET A 7 -10.67 -0.03 10.99
N ALA A 8 -11.54 0.94 11.27
CA ALA A 8 -11.15 2.19 11.92
C ALA A 8 -10.65 1.99 13.36
N LEU A 9 -11.15 0.97 14.06
CA LEU A 9 -10.68 0.59 15.39
C LEU A 9 -9.33 -0.12 15.32
N ALA A 10 -9.15 -1.04 14.36
CA ALA A 10 -7.89 -1.74 14.13
C ALA A 10 -6.73 -0.77 13.78
N LEU A 11 -7.01 0.25 12.96
CA LEU A 11 -6.04 1.29 12.61
C LEU A 11 -5.72 2.26 13.77
N ARG A 12 -6.59 2.35 14.79
CA ARG A 12 -6.35 3.18 15.98
C ARG A 12 -5.50 2.48 17.04
N LEU A 13 -5.56 1.15 17.13
CA LEU A 13 -4.83 0.39 18.14
C LEU A 13 -3.33 0.23 17.81
N HIS A 14 -2.93 0.25 16.54
CA HIS A 14 -1.52 0.09 16.12
C HIS A 14 -0.66 1.37 16.18
N LYS A 15 -1.19 2.50 16.69
CA LYS A 15 -0.51 3.80 16.67
C LYS A 15 0.12 4.23 18.00
N GLY A 16 -0.01 3.42 19.04
CA GLY A 16 0.77 3.56 20.27
C GLY A 16 2.16 2.98 20.06
N ASP A 17 3.19 3.69 20.50
CA ASP A 17 4.59 3.23 20.62
C ASP A 17 5.51 3.46 19.41
N PHE A 18 5.71 4.73 19.03
CA PHE A 18 7.02 5.14 18.49
C PHE A 18 7.35 6.61 18.81
N ASP A 19 8.48 6.75 19.52
CA ASP A 19 9.35 7.91 19.76
C ASP A 19 8.98 9.06 20.73
N LYS A 20 9.57 8.92 21.92
CA LYS A 20 10.03 10.00 22.81
C LYS A 20 11.24 10.70 22.15
N ASN A 21 11.20 12.04 22.06
CA ASN A 21 12.26 13.01 22.40
C ASN A 21 12.29 14.24 21.45
N SER A 22 11.83 15.39 21.94
CA SER A 22 12.39 16.75 21.73
C SER A 22 11.30 17.80 22.01
N ASN A 23 11.56 18.60 23.03
CA ASN A 23 10.62 19.53 23.66
C ASN A 23 10.58 20.85 22.87
N TYR A 24 9.51 21.09 22.11
CA TYR A 24 9.13 22.41 21.62
C TYR A 24 7.74 22.79 22.15
N ASN A 25 7.67 24.02 22.66
CA ASN A 25 6.60 24.58 23.48
C ASN A 25 5.19 24.55 22.87
N LYS A 26 4.26 24.01 23.69
CA LYS A 26 2.85 24.36 23.91
C LYS A 26 2.21 25.38 22.92
N SER A 27 1.33 24.90 22.04
CA SER A 27 -0.04 25.44 21.89
C SER A 27 -0.93 24.64 20.93
N SER A 28 -2.16 24.40 21.37
CA SER A 28 -3.34 23.94 20.60
C SER A 28 -3.37 22.50 20.08
N GLN A 29 -4.05 21.63 20.85
CA GLN A 29 -4.71 20.43 20.35
C GLN A 29 -5.73 20.82 19.27
N LYS A 30 -5.30 20.89 18.01
CA LYS A 30 -6.22 20.75 16.88
C LYS A 30 -6.24 19.29 16.51
N ASN A 31 -7.37 18.64 16.72
CA ASN A 31 -7.73 17.37 16.08
C ASN A 31 -7.56 17.54 14.57
N LYS A 32 -6.35 17.30 14.04
CA LYS A 32 -6.10 17.18 12.61
C LYS A 32 -6.75 15.87 12.20
N LYS A 33 -8.07 15.88 12.00
CA LYS A 33 -8.70 14.96 11.07
C LYS A 33 -7.93 15.16 9.77
N THR A 34 -7.02 14.24 9.45
CA THR A 34 -6.36 14.17 8.15
C THR A 34 -7.48 13.96 7.14
N LYS A 35 -8.05 15.06 6.66
CA LYS A 35 -9.02 15.06 5.59
C LYS A 35 -8.22 14.52 4.41
N ILE A 36 -8.54 13.31 3.97
CA ILE A 36 -7.97 12.75 2.75
C ILE A 36 -8.28 13.80 1.68
N GLU A 37 -7.22 14.40 1.12
CA GLU A 37 -7.38 15.39 0.07
C GLU A 37 -8.25 14.76 -1.02
N LYS A 38 -9.33 15.47 -1.39
CA LYS A 38 -10.15 15.05 -2.53
C LYS A 38 -9.24 15.06 -3.74
N LEU A 39 -8.84 13.87 -4.17
CA LEU A 39 -8.12 13.67 -5.41
C LEU A 39 -9.00 14.20 -6.55
N CYS A 40 -8.42 14.98 -7.47
CA CYS A 40 -9.14 15.36 -8.68
C CYS A 40 -9.62 14.10 -9.41
N GLU A 41 -10.79 14.18 -10.04
CA GLU A 41 -11.50 13.02 -10.60
C GLU A 41 -10.64 12.22 -11.59
N THR A 42 -9.90 12.90 -12.48
CA THR A 42 -8.95 12.28 -13.41
C THR A 42 -7.91 11.43 -12.68
N ARG A 43 -7.34 11.93 -11.59
CA ARG A 43 -6.30 11.23 -10.80
C ARG A 43 -6.84 10.08 -9.93
N LYS A 44 -8.17 9.95 -9.79
CA LYS A 44 -8.81 8.79 -9.17
C LYS A 44 -9.03 7.69 -10.19
N VAL A 45 -9.57 8.05 -11.35
CA VAL A 45 -9.80 7.15 -12.47
C VAL A 45 -8.48 6.53 -12.91
N ASP A 46 -7.45 7.34 -13.18
CA ASP A 46 -6.14 6.84 -13.61
C ASP A 46 -5.51 5.87 -12.59
N ARG A 47 -5.63 6.14 -11.29
CA ARG A 47 -5.05 5.27 -10.25
C ARG A 47 -5.81 3.97 -10.06
N HIS A 48 -7.13 4.01 -10.18
CA HIS A 48 -7.96 2.81 -10.15
C HIS A 48 -7.65 1.91 -11.35
N ASP A 49 -7.59 2.49 -12.54
CA ASP A 49 -7.32 1.75 -13.78
C ASP A 49 -5.93 1.13 -13.74
N LEU A 50 -4.91 1.87 -13.25
CA LEU A 50 -3.56 1.33 -13.05
C LEU A 50 -3.51 0.17 -12.04
N LEU A 51 -4.30 0.21 -10.96
CA LEU A 51 -4.34 -0.88 -9.99
C LEU A 51 -5.04 -2.13 -10.54
N ILE A 52 -6.11 -1.95 -11.33
CA ILE A 52 -6.76 -3.05 -12.05
C ILE A 52 -5.77 -3.69 -13.03
N ILE A 53 -5.14 -2.88 -13.88
CA ILE A 53 -4.15 -3.35 -14.87
C ILE A 53 -3.00 -4.05 -14.16
N PHE A 54 -2.50 -3.51 -13.04
CA PHE A 54 -1.45 -4.16 -12.27
C PHE A 54 -1.87 -5.55 -11.77
N LYS A 55 -3.10 -5.68 -11.27
CA LYS A 55 -3.64 -6.97 -10.80
C LYS A 55 -3.81 -7.97 -11.94
N GLU A 56 -4.30 -7.53 -13.10
CA GLU A 56 -4.43 -8.36 -14.30
C GLU A 56 -3.07 -8.85 -14.81
N LEU A 57 -2.05 -8.01 -14.71
CA LEU A 57 -0.68 -8.32 -15.13
C LEU A 57 0.16 -8.99 -14.04
N TYR A 58 -0.39 -9.21 -12.85
CA TYR A 58 0.36 -9.66 -11.67
C TYR A 58 1.21 -10.89 -11.95
N PHE A 59 0.62 -11.91 -12.58
CA PHE A 59 1.34 -13.14 -12.94
C PHE A 59 2.57 -12.88 -13.82
N TYR A 60 2.44 -12.03 -14.83
CA TYR A 60 3.55 -11.69 -15.74
C TYR A 60 4.64 -10.87 -15.04
N ILE A 61 4.24 -9.98 -14.12
CA ILE A 61 5.16 -9.20 -13.31
C ILE A 61 6.00 -10.14 -12.44
N ILE A 62 5.37 -11.07 -11.72
CA ILE A 62 6.09 -12.04 -10.88
C ILE A 62 7.04 -12.90 -11.73
N ALA A 63 6.55 -13.48 -12.82
CA ALA A 63 7.37 -14.33 -13.70
C ALA A 63 8.61 -13.58 -14.23
N THR A 64 8.45 -12.30 -14.58
CA THR A 64 9.56 -11.47 -15.06
C THR A 64 10.57 -11.20 -13.95
N ILE A 65 10.12 -10.86 -12.73
CA ILE A 65 11.01 -10.58 -11.61
C ILE A 65 11.73 -11.86 -11.17
N GLU A 66 11.04 -13.01 -11.12
CA GLU A 66 11.66 -14.31 -10.82
C GLU A 66 12.71 -14.71 -11.86
N HIS A 67 12.49 -14.35 -13.14
CA HIS A 67 13.48 -14.56 -14.19
C HIS A 67 14.73 -13.69 -13.95
N LEU A 68 14.56 -12.42 -13.59
CA LEU A 68 15.66 -11.52 -13.23
C LEU A 68 16.40 -11.99 -11.97
N GLU A 69 15.68 -12.52 -10.99
CA GLU A 69 16.27 -13.11 -9.78
C GLU A 69 17.21 -14.27 -10.13
N LYS A 70 16.80 -15.16 -11.03
CA LYS A 70 17.51 -16.41 -11.32
C LYS A 70 18.60 -16.29 -12.39
N TYR A 71 18.39 -15.44 -13.39
CA TYR A 71 19.17 -15.47 -14.63
C TYR A 71 19.90 -14.16 -14.96
N ASP A 72 19.71 -13.10 -14.19
CA ASP A 72 20.42 -11.84 -14.45
C ASP A 72 21.91 -11.96 -14.09
N THR A 73 22.77 -11.46 -14.97
CA THR A 73 24.22 -11.48 -14.78
C THR A 73 24.72 -10.45 -13.75
N ASN A 74 23.91 -9.42 -13.47
CA ASN A 74 24.22 -8.42 -12.46
C ASN A 74 23.71 -8.88 -11.07
N PRO A 75 24.62 -9.12 -10.11
CA PRO A 75 24.24 -9.59 -8.77
C PRO A 75 23.37 -8.58 -8.02
N GLU A 76 23.53 -7.27 -8.26
CA GLU A 76 22.67 -6.26 -7.63
C GLU A 76 21.22 -6.34 -8.14
N THR A 77 21.03 -6.59 -9.44
CA THR A 77 19.72 -6.76 -10.04
C THR A 77 19.03 -8.01 -9.50
N SER A 78 19.74 -9.15 -9.51
CA SER A 78 19.23 -10.40 -8.95
C SER A 78 18.86 -10.27 -7.47
N THR A 79 19.69 -9.59 -6.67
CA THR A 79 19.40 -9.33 -5.25
C THR A 79 18.15 -8.48 -5.06
N LYS A 80 18.01 -7.39 -5.81
CA LYS A 80 16.80 -6.54 -5.76
C LYS A 80 15.55 -7.30 -6.22
N ALA A 81 15.67 -8.13 -7.26
CA ALA A 81 14.59 -8.97 -7.74
C ALA A 81 14.11 -9.93 -6.64
N SER A 82 15.04 -10.60 -5.93
CA SER A 82 14.70 -11.45 -4.78
C SER A 82 13.95 -10.69 -3.69
N LEU A 83 14.38 -9.48 -3.36
CA LEU A 83 13.66 -8.62 -2.41
C LEU A 83 12.24 -8.31 -2.89
N TYR A 84 12.05 -8.03 -4.18
CA TYR A 84 10.72 -7.79 -4.73
C TYR A 84 9.84 -9.04 -4.71
N VAL A 85 10.33 -10.20 -5.19
CA VAL A 85 9.60 -11.49 -5.15
C VAL A 85 9.17 -11.82 -3.71
N SER A 86 10.09 -11.67 -2.75
CA SER A 86 9.79 -11.96 -1.35
C SER A 86 8.76 -11.01 -0.74
N ALA A 87 8.69 -9.75 -1.18
CA ALA A 87 7.74 -8.76 -0.68
C ALA A 87 6.35 -8.90 -1.31
N ILE A 88 6.32 -9.06 -2.64
CA ILE A 88 5.09 -9.04 -3.43
C ILE A 88 4.26 -10.32 -3.27
N ASN A 89 4.89 -11.43 -2.90
CA ASN A 89 4.23 -12.72 -2.61
C ASN A 89 3.73 -12.83 -1.15
N LYS A 90 3.97 -11.83 -0.30
CA LYS A 90 3.44 -11.84 1.08
C LYS A 90 1.94 -11.69 1.07
N SER A 91 1.27 -12.43 1.96
CA SER A 91 -0.18 -12.31 2.20
C SER A 91 -0.61 -10.87 2.42
N ASP A 92 0.15 -10.10 3.20
CA ASP A 92 -0.18 -8.71 3.54
C ASP A 92 -0.23 -7.82 2.30
N PHE A 93 0.68 -8.05 1.33
CA PHE A 93 0.65 -7.34 0.05
C PHE A 93 -0.54 -7.78 -0.80
N LEU A 94 -0.77 -9.09 -0.94
CA LEU A 94 -1.86 -9.65 -1.75
C LEU A 94 -3.24 -9.18 -1.26
N VAL A 95 -3.48 -9.26 0.04
CA VAL A 95 -4.71 -8.79 0.67
C VAL A 95 -4.86 -7.28 0.49
N SER A 96 -3.77 -6.51 0.68
CA SER A 96 -3.82 -5.05 0.48
C SER A 96 -4.14 -4.67 -0.97
N LEU A 97 -3.58 -5.39 -1.95
CA LEU A 97 -3.86 -5.17 -3.37
C LEU A 97 -5.34 -5.48 -3.69
N GLU A 98 -5.85 -6.60 -3.19
CA GLU A 98 -7.26 -6.99 -3.39
C GLU A 98 -8.23 -5.96 -2.80
N VAL A 99 -7.96 -5.54 -1.56
CA VAL A 99 -8.76 -4.52 -0.86
C VAL A 99 -8.67 -3.18 -1.59
N ALA A 100 -7.50 -2.77 -2.08
CA ALA A 100 -7.34 -1.51 -2.80
C ALA A 100 -8.15 -1.51 -4.10
N VAL A 101 -8.04 -2.56 -4.93
CA VAL A 101 -8.82 -2.70 -6.17
C VAL A 101 -10.32 -2.69 -5.86
N THR A 102 -10.73 -3.45 -4.85
CA THR A 102 -12.13 -3.52 -4.41
C THR A 102 -12.65 -2.17 -3.91
N TRP A 103 -11.89 -1.46 -3.08
CA TRP A 103 -12.24 -0.16 -2.53
C TRP A 103 -12.54 0.86 -3.63
N PHE A 104 -11.65 0.96 -4.62
CA PHE A 104 -11.82 1.90 -5.71
C PHE A 104 -12.98 1.54 -6.65
N SER A 105 -13.39 0.26 -6.70
CA SER A 105 -14.56 -0.17 -7.46
C SER A 105 -15.89 0.36 -6.88
N TYR A 106 -15.94 0.61 -5.56
CA TYR A 106 -17.14 1.11 -4.86
C TYR A 106 -17.21 2.64 -4.79
N THR A 107 -16.07 3.33 -4.93
CA THR A 107 -16.03 4.80 -4.92
C THR A 107 -16.20 5.37 -6.32
N LYS A 108 -17.45 5.36 -6.83
CA LYS A 108 -17.90 6.20 -7.95
C LYS A 108 -18.21 7.63 -7.49
#